data_AF-A0A920I8K1-F1
#
_entry.id   AF-A0A920I8K1-F1
#
_cell.length_a   1.000
_cell.length_b   1.000
_cell.length_c   1.000
_cell.angle_alpha   90.00
_cell.angle_beta   90.00
_cell.angle_gamma   90.00
#
_symmetry.space_group_name_H-M   'P 1'
#
loop_
_entity.id
_entity.type
_entity.pdbx_description
1 polymer ?
#
loop_
_entity_poly.entity_id
_entity_poly.type
_entity_poly.pdbx_seq_one_letter_code
_entity_poly.pdbx_strand_id
1 'polypeptide(L)' 'MNATTFRFDASDLMPGAIGAGAFWSEMTAFANGQDAQTTADNIQAAWDAIK' A
#
# COMPACT_ATOMS: atom_id res chain seq x y z
N MET A 1 6.49 1.01 35.85
CA MET A 1 6.22 0.04 34.78
C MET A 1 4.76 0.16 34.41
N ASN A 2 4.46 0.45 33.13
CA ASN A 2 3.25 0.09 32.37
C ASN A 2 3.05 1.14 31.26
N ALA A 3 3.78 0.99 30.15
CA ALA A 3 3.44 1.66 28.90
C ALA A 3 2.69 0.64 28.04
N THR A 4 1.41 0.89 27.76
CA THR A 4 0.62 0.11 26.81
C THR A 4 1.02 0.57 25.40
N THR A 5 1.92 -0.17 24.75
CA THR A 5 2.21 0.08 23.33
C THR A 5 1.10 -0.56 22.49
N PHE A 6 0.23 0.26 21.91
CA PHE A 6 -0.69 -0.20 20.87
C PHE A 6 0.04 -0.13 19.52
N ARG A 7 0.20 -1.27 18.85
CA ARG A 7 0.70 -1.35 17.48
C ARG A 7 -0.47 -1.63 16.56
N PHE A 8 -0.80 -0.65 15.73
CA PHE A 8 -1.80 -0.75 14.68
C PHE A 8 -1.11 -0.48 13.36
N ASP A 9 -1.05 -1.49 12.51
CA ASP A 9 -0.36 -1.40 11.21
C ASP A 9 -1.36 -1.24 10.06
N ALA A 10 -2.67 -1.24 10.33
CA ALA A 10 -3.76 -1.14 9.34
C ALA A 10 -3.68 -2.16 8.17
N SER A 11 -2.71 -3.08 8.16
CA SER A 11 -2.53 -4.09 7.13
C SER A 11 -3.77 -4.98 6.99
N ASP A 12 -4.47 -5.24 8.09
CA ASP A 12 -5.73 -5.99 8.12
C ASP A 12 -6.90 -5.25 7.44
N LEU A 13 -6.80 -3.92 7.29
CA LEU A 13 -7.77 -3.12 6.54
C LEU A 13 -7.41 -2.99 5.06
N MET A 14 -6.24 -3.47 4.62
CA MET A 14 -5.91 -3.47 3.20
C MET A 14 -6.68 -4.57 2.48
N PRO A 15 -7.55 -4.24 1.51
CA PRO A 15 -8.18 -5.24 0.66
C PRO A 15 -7.09 -6.08 -0.02
N GLY A 16 -7.29 -7.40 -0.15
CA GLY A 16 -6.31 -8.27 -0.81
C GLY A 16 -5.93 -7.82 -2.23
N ALA A 17 -6.85 -7.12 -2.91
CA ALA A 17 -6.63 -6.49 -4.22
C ALA A 17 -5.59 -5.35 -4.21
N ILE A 18 -5.37 -4.70 -3.06
CA ILE A 18 -4.32 -3.68 -2.88
C ILE A 18 -2.99 -4.36 -2.57
N GLY A 19 -2.90 -5.14 -1.49
CA GLY A 19 -1.62 -5.67 -1.01
C GLY A 19 -0.96 -6.65 -1.98
N ALA A 20 -1.72 -7.59 -2.54
CA ALA A 20 -1.20 -8.58 -3.49
C ALA A 20 -1.38 -8.17 -4.96
N GLY A 21 -2.15 -7.11 -5.24
CA GLY A 21 -2.45 -6.63 -6.59
C GLY A 21 -1.71 -5.35 -6.93
N ALA A 22 -2.39 -4.21 -6.76
CA ALA A 22 -1.88 -2.90 -7.18
C ALA A 22 -0.54 -2.55 -6.52
N PHE A 23 -0.40 -2.75 -5.21
CA PHE A 23 0.83 -2.46 -4.50
C PHE A 23 2.02 -3.28 -5.02
N TRP A 24 1.87 -4.60 -5.15
CA TRP A 24 2.94 -5.46 -5.66
C TRP A 24 3.35 -5.12 -7.10
N SER A 25 2.36 -4.84 -7.95
CA SER A 25 2.58 -4.52 -9.36
C SER A 25 3.33 -3.19 -9.51
N GLU A 26 2.89 -2.16 -8.81
CA GLU A 26 3.51 -0.83 -8.84
C GLU A 26 4.90 -0.84 -8.20
N MET A 27 5.11 -1.56 -7.09
CA MET A 27 6.45 -1.69 -6.49
C MET A 27 7.43 -2.46 -7.39
N THR A 28 6.93 -3.42 -8.18
CA THR A 28 7.74 -4.09 -9.22
C THR A 28 8.11 -3.11 -10.34
N ALA A 29 7.16 -2.26 -10.78
CA ALA A 29 7.43 -1.22 -11.77
C ALA A 29 8.44 -0.17 -11.27
N PHE A 30 8.32 0.25 -10.00
CA PHE A 30 9.27 1.14 -9.33
C PHE A 30 10.68 0.55 -9.31
N ALA A 31 10.82 -0.73 -8.93
CA ALA A 31 12.10 -1.42 -8.98
C ALA A 31 12.70 -1.51 -10.40
N ASN A 32 11.85 -1.50 -11.43
CA ASN A 32 12.24 -1.47 -12.84
C ASN A 32 12.46 -0.05 -13.40
N GLY A 33 12.39 1.00 -12.57
CA GLY A 33 12.73 2.37 -12.94
C GLY A 33 11.54 3.32 -13.14
N GLN A 34 10.32 2.91 -12.80
CA GLN A 34 9.20 3.85 -12.69
C GLN A 34 9.47 4.87 -11.58
N ASP A 35 8.95 6.10 -11.74
CA ASP A 35 9.08 7.15 -10.74
C ASP A 35 8.25 6.84 -9.48
N ALA A 36 8.75 7.25 -8.31
CA ALA A 36 8.12 7.01 -7.03
C ALA A 36 6.76 7.71 -6.89
N GLN A 37 6.60 8.90 -7.47
CA GLN A 37 5.35 9.67 -7.42
C GLN A 37 4.26 8.95 -8.22
N THR A 38 4.53 8.57 -9.46
CA THR A 38 3.61 7.78 -10.30
C THR A 38 3.20 6.49 -9.61
N THR A 39 4.18 5.78 -9.02
CA THR A 39 3.93 4.55 -8.25
C THR A 39 2.95 4.79 -7.10
N ALA A 40 3.19 5.83 -6.30
CA ALA A 40 2.33 6.17 -5.16
C ALA A 40 0.93 6.60 -5.61
N ASP A 41 0.82 7.40 -6.67
CA ASP A 41 -0.45 7.88 -7.21
C ASP A 41 -1.31 6.72 -7.73
N ASN A 42 -0.69 5.75 -8.40
CA ASN A 42 -1.38 4.55 -8.90
C ASN A 42 -1.91 3.66 -7.75
N ILE A 43 -1.10 3.47 -6.69
CA ILE A 43 -1.53 2.73 -5.50
C ILE A 43 -2.70 3.45 -4.81
N GLN A 44 -2.63 4.77 -4.70
CA GLN A 44 -3.69 5.60 -4.11
C GLN A 44 -4.98 5.54 -4.95
N ALA A 45 -4.88 5.62 -6.27
CA ALA A 45 -6.04 5.48 -7.16
C ALA A 45 -6.71 4.10 -7.03
N ALA A 46 -5.91 3.03 -6.94
CA ALA A 46 -6.43 1.70 -6.68
C ALA A 46 -7.15 1.60 -5.32
N TRP A 47 -6.62 2.28 -4.29
CA TRP A 47 -7.27 2.35 -2.97
C TRP A 47 -8.63 3.04 -3.02
N ASP A 48 -8.71 4.17 -3.71
CA ASP A 48 -9.97 4.94 -3.83
C ASP A 48 -11.02 4.22 -4.68
N ALA A 49 -10.61 3.37 -5.62
CA ALA A 49 -11.53 2.56 -6.43
C ALA A 49 -12.23 1.42 -5.65
N ILE A 50 -11.74 1.09 -4.44
CA ILE A 50 -12.31 0.04 -3.58
C ILE A 50 -13.21 0.64 -2.48
N LYS A 51 -13.24 1.96 -2.33
CA LYS A 51 -14.14 2.65 -1.39
C LYS A 51 -15.58 2.69 -1.88
#